data_AF-A0A923WJI0-F1
#
_entry.id   AF-A0A923WJI0-F1
#
_cell.length_a   1.000
_cell.length_b   1.000
_cell.length_c   1.000
_cell.angle_alpha   90.00
_cell.angle_beta   90.00
_cell.angle_gamma   90.00
#
_symmetry.space_group_name_H-M   'P 1'
#
loop_
_entity.id
_entity.type
_entity.pdbx_description
1 polymer ?
#
loop_
_entity_poly.entity_id
_entity_poly.type
_entity_poly.pdbx_seq_one_letter_code
_entity_poly.pdbx_strand_id
1 'polypeptide(L)'
;MTYELLSNRTFELSSRIMDLYGILLKNNEMELSARLLKYGLSIRRHSETAWASTTQMDFTESISMASEMSVQTRYWLKLVQMKHPISKECDDCVDLLNNVINMLNYIISHNDKYHFQLQYQSN
;
A
#
# COMPACT_ATOMS: atom_id res chain seq x y z
N MET A 1 -14.62 -8.54 -6.90
CA MET A 1 -13.75 -8.13 -8.03
C MET A 1 -12.75 -7.04 -7.63
N THR A 2 -13.16 -5.99 -6.92
CA THR A 2 -12.28 -4.86 -6.57
C THR A 2 -11.27 -5.17 -5.45
N TYR A 3 -11.65 -6.00 -4.47
CA TYR A 3 -10.74 -6.38 -3.39
C TYR A 3 -9.61 -7.29 -3.85
N GLU A 4 -9.93 -8.36 -4.58
CA GLU A 4 -8.91 -9.27 -5.14
C GLU A 4 -7.86 -8.51 -5.97
N LEU A 5 -8.31 -7.52 -6.75
CA LEU A 5 -7.41 -6.63 -7.48
C LEU A 5 -6.55 -5.77 -6.53
N LEU A 6 -7.12 -5.23 -5.44
CA LEU A 6 -6.35 -4.45 -4.44
C LEU A 6 -5.33 -5.34 -3.71
N SER A 7 -5.71 -6.55 -3.30
CA SER A 7 -4.80 -7.50 -2.64
C SER A 7 -3.63 -7.86 -3.56
N ASN A 8 -3.90 -8.15 -4.84
CA ASN A 8 -2.86 -8.43 -5.83
C ASN A 8 -1.93 -7.22 -6.03
N ARG A 9 -2.47 -6.00 -6.14
CA ARG A 9 -1.66 -4.79 -6.32
C ARG A 9 -0.83 -4.45 -5.10
N THR A 10 -1.37 -4.61 -3.89
CA THR A 10 -0.62 -4.38 -2.65
C THR A 10 0.42 -5.47 -2.40
N PHE A 11 0.20 -6.71 -2.86
CA PHE A 11 1.22 -7.76 -2.89
C PHE A 11 2.39 -7.36 -3.80
N GLU A 12 2.07 -6.99 -5.04
CA GLU A 12 3.05 -6.58 -6.04
C GLU A 12 3.89 -5.39 -5.54
N LEU A 13 3.22 -4.35 -5.00
CA LEU A 13 3.88 -3.22 -4.37
C LEU A 13 4.81 -3.64 -3.23
N SER A 14 4.36 -4.56 -2.36
CA SER A 14 5.15 -5.07 -1.24
C SER A 14 6.44 -5.75 -1.72
N SER A 15 6.33 -6.57 -2.78
CA SER A 15 7.49 -7.21 -3.42
C SER A 15 8.48 -6.18 -3.96
N ARG A 16 8.00 -5.17 -4.70
CA ARG A 16 8.87 -4.13 -5.27
C ARG A 16 9.55 -3.27 -4.20
N ILE A 17 8.84 -2.98 -3.11
CA ILE A 17 9.43 -2.26 -1.97
C ILE A 17 10.52 -3.09 -1.29
N MET A 18 10.36 -4.42 -1.19
CA MET A 18 11.42 -5.31 -0.68
C MET A 18 12.66 -5.32 -1.59
N ASP A 19 12.46 -5.33 -2.91
CA ASP A 19 13.57 -5.27 -3.87
C ASP A 19 14.33 -3.93 -3.75
N LEU A 20 13.59 -2.81 -3.73
CA LEU A 20 14.14 -1.47 -3.57
C LEU A 20 14.83 -1.30 -2.21
N TYR A 21 14.28 -1.87 -1.14
CA TYR A 21 14.92 -1.93 0.16
C TYR A 21 16.31 -2.58 0.09
N GLY A 22 16.43 -3.72 -0.60
CA GLY A 22 17.72 -4.40 -0.81
C GLY A 22 18.73 -3.55 -1.60
N ILE A 23 18.27 -2.81 -2.61
CA ILE A 23 19.12 -1.88 -3.37
C ILE A 23 19.60 -0.73 -2.47
N LEU A 24 18.71 -0.12 -1.68
CA LEU A 24 19.06 0.99 -0.79
C LEU A 24 20.04 0.56 0.31
N LEU A 25 19.90 -0.65 0.85
CA LEU A 25 20.88 -1.19 1.79
C LEU A 25 22.28 -1.30 1.20
N LYS A 26 22.41 -1.78 -0.05
CA LYS A 26 23.70 -1.87 -0.76
C LYS A 26 24.33 -0.48 -1.00
N ASN A 27 23.50 0.56 -1.05
CA ASN A 27 23.91 1.96 -1.16
C ASN A 27 24.09 2.65 0.20
N ASN A 28 24.13 1.90 1.31
CA ASN A 28 24.30 2.41 2.68
C ASN A 28 23.14 3.32 3.18
N GLU A 29 21.95 3.26 2.57
CA GLU A 29 20.77 4.04 2.98
C GLU A 29 19.94 3.28 4.04
N MET A 30 20.51 3.01 5.21
CA MET A 30 19.86 2.18 6.24
C MET A 30 18.55 2.79 6.77
N GLU A 31 18.56 4.08 7.09
CA GLU A 31 17.39 4.73 7.70
C GLU A 31 16.24 4.91 6.71
N LEU A 32 16.59 5.31 5.48
CA LEU A 32 15.61 5.54 4.42
C LEU A 32 14.98 4.21 3.97
N SER A 33 15.80 3.18 3.75
CA SER A 33 15.33 1.84 3.40
C SER A 33 14.42 1.24 4.48
N ALA A 34 14.78 1.34 5.76
CA ALA A 34 13.97 0.82 6.86
C ALA A 34 12.60 1.50 6.96
N ARG A 35 12.55 2.83 6.80
CA ARG A 35 11.29 3.57 6.80
C ARG A 35 10.42 3.20 5.61
N LEU A 36 10.99 3.13 4.41
CA LEU A 36 10.27 2.74 3.21
C LEU A 36 9.66 1.34 3.36
N LEU A 37 10.43 0.37 3.85
CA LEU A 37 9.97 -0.99 4.11
C LEU A 37 8.80 -1.01 5.10
N LYS A 38 8.94 -0.30 6.24
CA LYS A 38 7.90 -0.22 7.28
C LYS A 38 6.58 0.30 6.72
N TYR A 39 6.60 1.46 6.07
CA TYR A 39 5.36 2.09 5.59
C TYR A 39 4.79 1.36 4.38
N GLY A 40 5.64 0.93 3.46
CA GLY A 40 5.26 0.19 2.26
C GLY A 40 4.53 -1.11 2.56
N LEU A 41 5.08 -1.96 3.44
CA LEU A 41 4.45 -3.22 3.83
C LEU A 41 3.19 -3.01 4.69
N SER A 42 3.11 -1.89 5.41
CA SER A 42 1.93 -1.57 6.22
C SER A 42 0.68 -1.32 5.38
N ILE A 43 0.80 -0.86 4.13
CA ILE A 43 -0.33 -0.69 3.21
C ILE A 43 -1.06 -2.02 2.98
N ARG A 44 -0.31 -3.08 2.66
CA ARG A 44 -0.87 -4.43 2.49
C ARG A 44 -1.48 -4.93 3.78
N ARG A 45 -0.76 -4.82 4.91
CA ARG A 45 -1.25 -5.26 6.23
C ARG A 45 -2.62 -4.67 6.55
N HIS A 46 -2.77 -3.35 6.39
CA HIS A 46 -4.03 -2.67 6.66
C HIS A 46 -5.13 -3.02 5.63
N SER A 47 -4.78 -3.21 4.36
CA SER A 47 -5.74 -3.65 3.33
C SER A 47 -6.31 -5.05 3.65
N GLU A 48 -5.46 -5.98 4.07
CA GLU A 48 -5.89 -7.33 4.50
C GLU A 48 -6.68 -7.29 5.82
N THR A 49 -6.32 -6.39 6.74
CA THR A 49 -7.09 -6.20 7.99
C THR A 49 -8.48 -5.64 7.70
N ALA A 50 -8.60 -4.69 6.77
CA ALA A 50 -9.90 -4.20 6.33
C ALA A 50 -10.75 -5.35 5.78
N TRP A 51 -10.18 -6.22 4.96
CA TRP A 51 -10.91 -7.35 4.40
C TRP A 51 -11.36 -8.38 5.43
N ALA A 52 -10.53 -8.63 6.44
CA ALA A 52 -10.85 -9.54 7.53
C ALA A 52 -11.80 -8.92 8.57
N SER A 53 -12.15 -7.64 8.44
CA SER A 53 -13.00 -6.97 9.41
C SER A 53 -14.44 -7.47 9.36
N THR A 54 -15.07 -7.52 10.53
CA THR A 54 -16.46 -7.98 10.68
C THR A 54 -17.43 -6.82 10.89
N THR A 55 -16.91 -5.61 11.10
CA THR A 55 -17.70 -4.38 11.31
C THR A 55 -17.33 -3.30 10.30
N GLN A 56 -18.31 -2.47 9.96
CA GLN A 56 -18.10 -1.34 9.04
C GLN A 56 -17.11 -0.30 9.59
N MET A 57 -17.09 -0.13 10.91
CA MET A 57 -16.18 0.79 11.58
C MET A 57 -14.72 0.32 11.40
N ASP A 58 -14.45 -0.95 11.71
CA ASP A 58 -13.10 -1.54 11.59
C ASP A 58 -12.63 -1.59 10.13
N PHE A 59 -13.54 -1.87 9.20
CA PHE A 59 -13.27 -1.79 7.75
C PHE A 59 -12.79 -0.39 7.37
N THR A 60 -13.56 0.62 7.76
CA THR A 60 -13.31 2.02 7.39
C THR A 60 -12.03 2.55 8.02
N GLU A 61 -11.78 2.24 9.28
CA GLU A 61 -10.55 2.59 9.98
C GLU A 61 -9.33 1.95 9.31
N SER A 62 -9.41 0.65 8.99
CA SER A 62 -8.31 -0.06 8.34
C SER A 62 -8.00 0.46 6.94
N ILE A 63 -9.01 0.77 6.13
CA ILE A 63 -8.80 1.41 4.81
C ILE A 63 -8.19 2.81 4.97
N SER A 64 -8.63 3.58 5.97
CA SER A 64 -8.08 4.91 6.25
C SER A 64 -6.60 4.83 6.63
N MET A 65 -6.23 3.85 7.47
CA MET A 65 -4.84 3.59 7.81
C MET A 65 -4.01 3.15 6.59
N ALA A 66 -4.55 2.32 5.69
CA ALA A 66 -3.86 1.97 4.44
C ALA A 66 -3.61 3.21 3.55
N SER A 67 -4.56 4.16 3.51
CA SER A 67 -4.42 5.42 2.80
C SER A 67 -3.33 6.30 3.43
N GLU A 68 -3.31 6.44 4.76
CA GLU A 68 -2.25 7.16 5.47
C GLU A 68 -0.87 6.55 5.20
N MET A 69 -0.73 5.23 5.26
CA MET A 69 0.52 4.54 4.96
C MET A 69 0.96 4.74 3.50
N SER A 70 0.01 4.89 2.58
CA SER A 70 0.31 5.21 1.18
C SER A 70 0.89 6.62 1.01
N VAL A 71 0.40 7.60 1.78
CA VAL A 71 0.97 8.96 1.83
C VAL A 71 2.39 8.93 2.40
N GLN A 72 2.61 8.21 3.50
CA GLN A 72 3.94 8.05 4.10
C GLN A 72 4.91 7.37 3.12
N THR A 73 4.49 6.30 2.45
CA THR A 73 5.31 5.59 1.47
C THR A 73 5.69 6.50 0.29
N ARG A 74 4.74 7.30 -0.21
CA ARG A 74 5.00 8.28 -1.27
C ARG A 74 6.05 9.30 -0.86
N TYR A 75 5.99 9.78 0.38
CA TYR A 75 6.99 10.71 0.91
C TYR A 75 8.40 10.10 0.88
N TRP A 76 8.55 8.85 1.36
CA TRP A 76 9.85 8.18 1.36
C TRP A 76 10.36 7.88 -0.06
N LEU A 77 9.50 7.45 -0.99
CA LEU A 77 9.88 7.26 -2.40
C LEU A 77 10.38 8.55 -3.05
N LYS A 78 9.76 9.70 -2.76
CA LYS A 78 10.25 11.00 -3.24
C LYS A 78 11.65 11.32 -2.72
N LEU A 79 11.93 11.03 -1.44
CA LEU A 79 13.27 11.20 -0.88
C LEU A 79 14.29 10.26 -1.52
N VAL A 80 13.89 9.01 -1.86
CA VAL A 80 14.73 8.11 -2.68
C VAL A 80 15.06 8.79 -4.01
N GLN A 81 14.05 9.22 -4.77
CA GLN A 81 14.24 9.81 -6.10
C GLN A 81 15.14 11.05 -6.09
N MET A 82 15.04 11.89 -5.06
CA MET A 82 15.88 13.08 -4.91
C MET A 82 17.36 12.74 -4.64
N LYS A 83 17.62 11.67 -3.88
CA LYS A 83 18.97 11.25 -3.52
C LYS A 83 19.62 10.31 -4.55
N HIS A 84 18.80 9.46 -5.16
CA HIS A 84 19.19 8.39 -6.09
C HIS A 84 18.44 8.62 -7.41
N PRO A 85 18.78 9.66 -8.17
CA PRO A 85 18.08 9.98 -9.40
C PRO A 85 18.22 8.81 -10.39
N ILE A 86 17.08 8.38 -10.95
CA ILE A 86 16.96 7.37 -12.03
C ILE A 86 17.17 5.92 -11.56
N SER A 87 16.45 5.51 -10.51
CA SER A 87 16.19 4.09 -10.23
C SER A 87 14.84 3.70 -10.84
N LYS A 88 14.88 2.88 -11.89
CA LYS A 88 13.66 2.30 -12.49
C LYS A 88 12.81 1.58 -11.44
N GLU A 89 13.45 0.94 -10.47
CA GLU A 89 12.80 0.24 -9.37
C GLU A 89 12.00 1.19 -8.47
N CYS A 90 12.51 2.40 -8.23
CA CYS A 90 11.79 3.43 -7.50
C CYS A 90 10.59 3.96 -8.29
N ASP A 91 10.76 4.21 -9.59
CA ASP A 91 9.66 4.69 -10.44
C ASP A 91 8.55 3.62 -10.57
N ASP A 92 8.92 2.35 -10.74
CA ASP A 92 7.98 1.23 -10.73
C ASP A 92 7.17 1.16 -9.40
N CYS A 93 7.84 1.42 -8.26
CA CYS A 93 7.16 1.52 -6.97
C CYS A 93 6.18 2.69 -6.91
N VAL A 94 6.54 3.86 -7.46
CA VAL A 94 5.69 5.05 -7.48
C VAL A 94 4.43 4.80 -8.32
N ASP A 95 4.57 4.17 -9.48
CA ASP A 95 3.44 3.88 -10.36
C ASP A 95 2.49 2.85 -9.74
N LEU A 96 3.01 1.80 -9.12
CA LEU A 96 2.20 0.84 -8.38
C LEU A 96 1.49 1.49 -7.19
N LEU A 97 2.19 2.35 -6.44
CA LEU A 97 1.61 3.09 -5.33
C LEU A 97 0.48 4.02 -5.79
N ASN A 98 0.63 4.70 -6.94
CA ASN A 98 -0.42 5.52 -7.54
C ASN A 98 -1.68 4.69 -7.83
N ASN A 99 -1.50 3.50 -8.41
CA ASN A 99 -2.60 2.58 -8.66
C ASN A 99 -3.30 2.16 -7.35
N VAL A 100 -2.54 1.77 -6.33
CA VAL A 100 -3.11 1.41 -5.01
C VAL A 100 -3.88 2.57 -4.39
N ILE A 101 -3.36 3.80 -4.43
CA ILE A 101 -4.05 4.99 -3.90
C ILE A 101 -5.37 5.23 -4.63
N ASN A 102 -5.40 5.10 -5.95
CA ASN A 102 -6.64 5.26 -6.72
C ASN A 102 -7.68 4.21 -6.33
N MET A 103 -7.25 2.97 -6.09
CA MET A 103 -8.14 1.91 -5.64
C MET A 103 -8.67 2.15 -4.22
N LEU A 104 -7.81 2.57 -3.29
CA LEU A 104 -8.22 2.93 -1.93
C LEU A 104 -9.24 4.08 -1.94
N ASN A 105 -9.00 5.14 -2.72
CA ASN A 105 -9.94 6.26 -2.87
C ASN A 105 -11.29 5.82 -3.46
N TYR A 106 -11.27 4.89 -4.42
CA TYR A 106 -12.48 4.33 -4.98
C TYR A 106 -13.29 3.52 -3.95
N ILE A 107 -12.62 2.74 -3.11
CA ILE A 107 -13.27 1.99 -2.02
C ILE A 107 -13.86 2.95 -0.98
N ILE A 108 -13.10 3.96 -0.54
CA ILE A 108 -13.56 4.97 0.43
C ILE A 108 -14.81 5.70 -0.08
N SER A 109 -14.83 6.08 -1.36
CA SER A 109 -15.99 6.78 -1.96
C SER A 109 -17.22 5.89 -2.16
N HIS A 110 -17.07 4.56 -2.07
CA HIS A 110 -18.14 3.58 -2.30
C HIS A 110 -18.32 2.64 -1.10
N ASN A 111 -17.95 3.10 0.09
CA ASN A 111 -17.76 2.29 1.30
C ASN A 111 -18.99 1.42 1.62
N ASP A 112 -20.20 1.99 1.58
CA ASP A 112 -21.45 1.27 1.88
C ASP A 112 -21.66 0.03 1.00
N LYS A 113 -21.24 0.08 -0.27
CA LYS A 113 -21.41 -1.03 -1.24
C LYS A 113 -20.49 -2.22 -0.94
N TYR A 114 -19.29 -1.97 -0.44
CA TYR A 114 -18.26 -3.00 -0.27
C TYR A 114 -18.48 -3.86 0.97
N HIS A 115 -18.97 -3.28 2.05
CA HIS A 115 -19.27 -4.02 3.27
C HIS A 115 -20.40 -5.04 3.10
N PHE A 116 -21.46 -4.68 2.38
CA PHE A 116 -22.53 -5.65 2.12
C PHE A 116 -22.03 -6.84 1.29
N GLN A 117 -21.19 -6.63 0.28
CA GLN A 117 -20.63 -7.73 -0.51
C GLN A 117 -19.76 -8.69 0.32
N LEU A 118 -19.06 -8.16 1.33
CA LEU A 118 -18.23 -8.91 2.27
C LEU A 118 -19.04 -9.84 3.18
N GLN A 119 -20.14 -9.34 3.75
CA GLN A 119 -21.00 -10.15 4.64
C GLN A 119 -21.64 -11.36 3.92
N TYR A 120 -21.91 -11.25 2.61
CA TYR A 120 -22.51 -12.34 1.84
C TYR A 120 -21.52 -13.43 1.40
N GLN A 121 -20.20 -13.15 1.38
CA GLN A 121 -19.18 -14.13 0.97
C GLN A 121 -18.71 -15.06 2.10
N SER A 122 -19.15 -14.80 3.33
CA SER A 122 -18.77 -15.55 4.54
C SER A 122 -19.76 -16.67 4.93
N ASN A 123 -20.73 -16.98 4.06
CA ASN A 123 -21.69 -18.09 4.19
C ASN A 123 -21.51 -19.08 3.03
#